data_AF-A0A450SL11-F1
#
_entry.id   AF-A0A450SL11-F1
#
_cell.length_a   1.000
_cell.length_b   1.000
_cell.length_c   1.000
_cell.angle_alpha   90.00
_cell.angle_beta   90.00
_cell.angle_gamma   90.00
#
_symmetry.space_group_name_H-M   'P 1'
#
loop_
_entity.id
_entity.type
_entity.pdbx_description
1 polymer ?
#
loop_
_entity_poly.entity_id
_entity_poly.type
_entity_poly.pdbx_seq_one_letter_code
_entity_poly.pdbx_strand_id
1 'polypeptide(L)'
;MRFRFYHQRFNVLVCTTVIEAGIDVPTANTIIINRADRFGLAQIHQLRGRVGRSHHRAYAYLIVPPKKAMTADAVKRLEAIEALEDLGVGFSLATHDLEIRGAGELLGQEQSGQIQEVGYSLYMDLLERAITALKIGKMPEFDRPLENGAEIDLRIPALIPDDYLPDVHERLLLYKRIAGAPDADILQNLQVEMIDRFGLLPEPARNLFHITELKLKANALGIRKIDFGEKGGRILFGLEPNVDVEKIVALVQDEPKVYKLEGSDKVRVIKEMSGGEERVKILGEILDHLS
;
A
#
# COMPACT_ATOMS: atom_id res chain seq x y z
N MET A 1 40.07 23.90 -5.70
CA MET A 1 39.15 24.84 -5.03
C MET A 1 38.33 24.13 -3.94
N ARG A 2 37.69 22.99 -4.25
CA ARG A 2 36.93 22.13 -3.31
C ARG A 2 37.68 21.78 -2.00
N PHE A 3 38.91 21.28 -2.10
CA PHE A 3 39.75 20.93 -0.93
C PHE A 3 40.10 22.13 -0.03
N ARG A 4 40.18 23.34 -0.62
CA ARG A 4 40.46 24.59 0.13
C ARG A 4 39.23 25.09 0.89
N PHE A 5 38.03 24.85 0.37
CA PHE A 5 36.76 25.13 1.08
C PHE A 5 36.55 24.14 2.23
N TYR A 6 36.89 22.86 2.04
CA TYR A 6 36.87 21.86 3.10
C TYR A 6 37.80 22.22 4.28
N HIS A 7 38.97 22.79 3.98
CA HIS A 7 39.93 23.28 4.98
C HIS A 7 39.62 24.70 5.49
N GLN A 8 38.38 25.18 5.33
CA GLN A 8 37.89 26.49 5.78
C GLN A 8 38.71 27.70 5.33
N ARG A 9 39.49 27.59 4.23
CA ARG A 9 40.22 28.75 3.68
C ARG A 9 39.32 29.74 2.96
N PHE A 10 38.05 29.37 2.74
CA PHE A 10 37.01 30.20 2.13
C PHE A 10 35.66 29.89 2.78
N ASN A 11 34.81 30.90 2.97
CA ASN A 11 33.50 30.76 3.61
C ASN A 11 32.33 30.67 2.63
N VAL A 12 32.51 31.12 1.38
CA VAL A 12 31.47 31.10 0.34
C VAL A 12 31.97 30.35 -0.89
N LEU A 13 31.17 29.40 -1.36
CA LEU A 13 31.42 28.65 -2.59
C LEU A 13 30.30 28.96 -3.59
N VAL A 14 30.64 29.68 -4.66
CA VAL A 14 29.73 29.88 -5.79
C VAL A 14 29.93 28.73 -6.77
N CYS A 15 28.85 28.00 -7.07
CA CYS A 15 28.91 26.81 -7.90
C CYS A 15 27.67 26.64 -8.77
N THR A 16 27.84 25.91 -9.87
CA THR A 16 26.74 25.42 -10.70
C THR A 16 26.21 24.08 -10.15
N THR A 17 25.11 23.59 -10.73
CA THR A 17 24.45 22.32 -10.38
C THR A 17 25.34 21.09 -10.50
N VAL A 18 26.45 21.20 -11.25
CA VAL A 18 27.47 20.16 -11.48
C VAL A 18 28.28 19.79 -10.21
N ILE A 19 27.94 20.37 -9.05
CA ILE A 19 28.40 19.83 -7.75
C ILE A 19 27.61 18.59 -7.35
N GLU A 20 26.77 18.01 -8.21
CA GLU A 20 26.07 16.73 -8.01
C GLU A 20 26.97 15.59 -7.45
N ALA A 21 28.29 15.61 -7.68
CA ALA A 21 29.25 14.71 -7.02
C ALA A 21 29.98 15.34 -5.81
N GLY A 22 29.47 15.07 -4.59
CA GLY A 22 30.34 14.74 -3.45
C GLY A 22 30.97 15.87 -2.62
N ILE A 23 30.41 17.09 -2.59
CA ILE A 23 30.80 18.04 -1.52
C ILE A 23 29.88 17.85 -0.33
N ASP A 24 30.34 17.04 0.61
CA ASP A 24 29.79 16.92 1.95
C ASP A 24 30.68 17.73 2.91
N VAL A 25 30.24 18.93 3.26
CA VAL A 25 30.97 19.82 4.17
C VAL A 25 30.08 20.00 5.41
N PRO A 26 30.39 19.31 6.53
CA PRO A 26 29.57 19.34 7.74
C PRO A 26 29.35 20.75 8.32
N THR A 27 30.27 21.67 8.01
CA THR A 27 30.24 23.07 8.47
C THR A 27 29.40 23.99 7.58
N ALA A 28 28.95 23.54 6.41
CA ALA A 28 28.08 24.31 5.54
C ALA A 28 26.62 24.13 5.98
N ASN A 29 26.08 25.14 6.66
CA ASN A 29 24.72 25.13 7.18
C ASN A 29 23.74 25.96 6.33
N THR A 30 24.23 26.73 5.36
CA THR A 30 23.38 27.63 4.56
C THR A 30 23.60 27.38 3.08
N ILE A 31 22.51 27.14 2.34
CA ILE A 31 22.51 27.07 0.88
C ILE A 31 21.61 28.17 0.30
N ILE A 32 22.08 28.81 -0.77
CA ILE A 32 21.31 29.78 -1.53
C ILE A 32 21.18 29.26 -2.95
N ILE A 33 19.95 28.96 -3.37
CA ILE A 33 19.63 28.43 -4.69
C ILE A 33 19.05 29.58 -5.52
N ASN A 34 19.87 30.11 -6.43
CA ASN A 34 19.41 31.11 -7.38
C ASN A 34 18.58 30.46 -8.50
N ARG A 35 17.51 31.14 -8.93
CA ARG A 35 16.59 30.65 -9.98
C ARG A 35 15.96 29.29 -9.64
N ALA A 36 15.48 29.12 -8.41
CA ALA A 36 14.85 27.88 -7.96
C ALA A 36 13.62 27.50 -8.82
N ASP A 37 13.00 28.46 -9.51
CA ASP A 37 11.92 28.25 -10.50
C ASP A 37 12.27 27.26 -11.61
N ARG A 38 13.56 27.18 -11.96
CA ARG A 38 14.06 26.31 -13.04
C ARG A 38 14.41 24.90 -12.59
N PHE A 39 14.37 24.63 -11.29
CA PHE A 39 14.77 23.34 -10.76
C PHE A 39 13.57 22.41 -10.58
N GLY A 40 13.82 21.12 -10.82
CA GLY A 40 12.90 20.07 -10.43
C GLY A 40 12.83 19.94 -8.91
N LEU A 41 11.69 19.47 -8.42
CA LEU A 41 11.41 19.31 -7.00
C LEU A 41 12.44 18.39 -6.32
N ALA A 42 12.74 17.26 -6.95
CA ALA A 42 13.76 16.31 -6.52
C ALA A 42 15.16 16.95 -6.46
N GLN A 43 15.51 17.82 -7.41
CA GLN A 43 16.81 18.51 -7.43
C GLN A 43 16.92 19.50 -6.27
N ILE A 44 15.85 20.26 -5.98
CA ILE A 44 15.82 21.18 -4.83
C ILE A 44 15.97 20.39 -3.53
N HIS A 45 15.24 19.28 -3.40
CA HIS A 45 15.33 18.42 -2.22
C HIS A 45 16.73 17.81 -2.04
N GLN A 46 17.36 17.36 -3.13
CA GLN A 46 18.72 16.82 -3.11
C GLN A 46 19.76 17.88 -2.76
N LEU A 47 19.59 19.13 -3.23
CA LEU A 47 20.44 20.26 -2.87
C LEU A 47 20.27 20.65 -1.40
N ARG A 48 19.03 20.66 -0.90
CA ARG A 48 18.72 20.90 0.52
C ARG A 48 19.37 19.86 1.43
N GLY A 49 19.32 18.58 1.07
CA GLY A 49 19.91 17.47 1.85
C GLY A 49 21.44 17.47 1.95
N ARG A 50 22.12 18.44 1.30
CA ARG A 50 23.58 18.62 1.36
C ARG A 50 24.03 19.62 2.42
N VAL A 51 23.09 20.38 2.99
CA VAL A 51 23.34 21.24 4.16
C VAL A 51 22.62 20.69 5.38
N GLY A 52 23.12 20.97 6.58
CA GLY A 52 22.48 20.55 7.83
C GLY A 52 22.83 19.13 8.30
N ARG A 53 24.06 18.68 8.03
CA ARG A 53 24.61 17.41 8.56
C ARG A 53 25.28 17.56 9.94
N SER A 54 25.12 18.71 10.59
CA SER A 54 25.61 18.99 11.95
C SER A 54 24.43 19.21 12.90
N HIS A 55 24.68 19.26 14.21
CA HIS A 55 23.66 19.50 15.24
C HIS A 55 23.06 20.93 15.21
N HIS A 56 23.47 21.77 14.26
CA HIS A 56 22.99 23.14 14.12
C HIS A 56 21.96 23.25 13.00
N ARG A 57 20.96 24.11 13.23
CA ARG A 57 19.90 24.38 12.26
C ARG A 57 20.51 24.90 10.95
N ALA A 58 20.07 24.31 9.84
CA ALA A 58 20.47 24.71 8.51
C ALA A 58 19.37 25.51 7.81
N TYR A 59 19.77 26.36 6.88
CA TYR A 59 18.89 27.26 6.14
C TYR A 59 19.06 27.04 4.64
N ALA A 60 17.95 26.97 3.91
CA ALA A 60 17.93 26.89 2.46
C ALA A 60 17.10 28.05 1.90
N TYR A 61 17.75 28.99 1.21
CA TYR A 61 17.09 30.13 0.58
C TYR A 61 16.83 29.84 -0.90
N LEU A 62 15.56 29.76 -1.28
CA LEU A 62 15.11 29.58 -2.66
C LEU A 62 14.83 30.96 -3.28
N ILE A 63 15.70 31.43 -4.16
CA ILE A 63 15.53 32.72 -4.82
C ILE A 63 14.80 32.48 -6.14
N VAL A 64 13.66 33.16 -6.31
CA VAL A 64 12.78 33.02 -7.47
C VAL A 64 12.40 34.40 -8.02
N PRO A 65 12.13 34.52 -9.34
CA PRO A 65 11.56 35.75 -9.89
C PRO A 65 10.13 35.96 -9.38
N PRO A 66 9.54 37.16 -9.59
CA PRO A 66 8.15 37.44 -9.19
C PRO A 66 7.17 36.39 -9.75
N LYS A 67 6.14 36.01 -8.97
CA LYS A 67 5.15 34.96 -9.35
C LYS A 67 4.58 35.13 -10.77
N LYS A 68 4.37 36.37 -11.21
CA LYS A 68 3.85 36.71 -12.55
C LYS A 68 4.78 36.32 -13.71
N ALA A 69 6.08 36.16 -13.45
CA ALA A 69 7.09 35.78 -14.42
C ALA A 69 7.46 34.29 -14.37
N MET A 70 6.77 33.50 -13.54
CA MET A 70 6.96 32.06 -13.39
C MET A 70 5.86 31.29 -14.11
N THR A 71 6.16 30.06 -14.54
CA THR A 71 5.14 29.15 -15.05
C THR A 71 4.22 28.68 -13.92
N ALA A 72 2.96 28.35 -14.23
CA ALA A 72 2.02 27.84 -13.24
C ALA A 72 2.57 26.61 -12.50
N ASP A 73 3.27 25.73 -13.23
CA ASP A 73 3.91 24.54 -12.64
C ASP A 73 5.05 24.89 -11.68
N ALA A 74 5.85 25.92 -11.99
CA ALA A 74 6.93 26.36 -11.11
C ALA A 74 6.37 26.96 -9.81
N VAL A 75 5.28 27.73 -9.90
CA VAL A 75 4.58 28.29 -8.73
C VAL A 75 4.04 27.16 -7.85
N LYS A 76 3.25 26.24 -8.41
CA LYS A 76 2.69 25.09 -7.66
C LYS A 76 3.79 24.26 -7.00
N ARG A 77 4.90 24.01 -7.70
CA ARG A 77 6.04 23.26 -7.18
C ARG A 77 6.68 23.96 -5.98
N LEU A 78 6.88 25.27 -6.04
CA LEU A 78 7.46 26.04 -4.94
C LEU A 78 6.53 26.09 -3.72
N GLU A 79 5.23 26.25 -3.96
CA GLU A 79 4.20 26.21 -2.90
C GLU A 79 4.14 24.83 -2.23
N ALA A 80 4.30 23.74 -3.01
CA ALA A 80 4.42 22.40 -2.44
C ALA A 80 5.68 22.25 -1.57
N ILE A 81 6.82 22.83 -1.95
CA ILE A 81 8.05 22.79 -1.13
C ILE A 81 7.85 23.54 0.19
N GLU A 82 7.21 24.70 0.14
CA GLU A 82 6.91 25.53 1.32
C GLU A 82 5.96 24.77 2.28
N ALA A 83 4.92 24.13 1.77
CA ALA A 83 4.00 23.30 2.56
C ALA A 83 4.67 22.05 3.18
N LEU A 84 5.72 21.53 2.54
CA LEU A 84 6.48 20.36 3.00
C LEU A 84 7.50 20.69 4.10
N GLU A 85 7.70 21.95 4.49
CA GLU A 85 8.60 22.31 5.60
C GLU A 85 7.99 22.05 6.98
N ASP A 86 6.65 21.98 7.12
CA ASP A 86 5.98 21.68 8.39
C ASP A 86 5.85 20.18 8.68
N LEU A 87 5.90 19.33 7.66
CA LEU A 87 5.89 17.88 7.81
C LEU A 87 7.15 17.29 7.17
N GLY A 88 8.18 17.07 7.98
CA GLY A 88 9.44 16.50 7.55
C GLY A 88 9.29 15.10 6.95
N VAL A 89 9.13 14.98 5.63
CA VAL A 89 9.15 13.68 4.96
C VAL A 89 9.53 13.80 3.48
N GLY A 90 10.65 13.18 3.09
CA GLY A 90 11.06 13.03 1.68
C GLY A 90 10.19 12.07 0.86
N PHE A 91 9.01 11.68 1.35
CA PHE A 91 8.15 10.63 0.78
C PHE A 91 6.98 11.20 -0.06
N SER A 92 6.40 12.34 0.34
CA SER A 92 5.32 13.00 -0.43
C SER A 92 5.79 13.63 -1.76
N LEU A 93 7.09 13.86 -1.87
CA LEU A 93 7.71 14.62 -2.96
C LEU A 93 7.67 13.89 -4.32
N ALA A 94 7.75 12.56 -4.30
CA ALA A 94 7.75 11.74 -5.52
C ALA A 94 6.33 11.52 -6.08
N THR A 95 5.33 11.46 -5.20
CA THR A 95 3.92 11.23 -5.56
C THR A 95 3.33 12.45 -6.25
N HIS A 96 3.65 13.66 -5.77
CA HIS A 96 3.18 14.90 -6.38
C HIS A 96 3.86 15.22 -7.74
N ASP A 97 5.11 14.79 -7.97
CA ASP A 97 5.78 14.96 -9.26
C ASP A 97 5.15 14.07 -10.35
N LEU A 98 4.60 12.91 -9.97
CA LEU A 98 3.87 12.00 -10.88
C LEU A 98 2.51 12.57 -11.28
N GLU A 99 1.79 13.17 -10.34
CA GLU A 99 0.51 13.85 -10.60
C GLU A 99 0.67 15.07 -11.51
N ILE A 100 1.72 15.88 -11.27
CA ILE A 100 1.96 17.12 -12.04
C ILE A 100 2.47 16.83 -13.46
N ARG A 101 3.22 15.74 -13.68
CA ARG A 101 3.77 15.40 -15.01
C ARG A 101 2.87 14.56 -15.91
N GLY A 102 1.86 13.87 -15.38
CA GLY A 102 1.12 12.85 -16.15
C GLY A 102 -0.40 12.91 -16.09
N ALA A 103 -1.02 13.61 -15.13
CA ALA A 103 -2.48 13.59 -14.99
C ALA A 103 -3.23 14.49 -15.99
N GLY A 104 -2.51 15.31 -16.78
CA GLY A 104 -3.09 16.29 -17.70
C GLY A 104 -3.56 15.75 -19.06
N GLU A 105 -3.19 14.52 -19.43
CA GLU A 105 -3.52 13.95 -20.76
C GLU A 105 -3.98 12.48 -20.71
N LEU A 106 -4.08 11.89 -19.50
CA LEU A 106 -4.58 10.52 -19.27
C LEU A 106 -6.08 10.44 -18.96
N LEU A 107 -6.78 11.57 -19.02
CA LEU A 107 -8.24 11.69 -18.84
C LEU A 107 -8.91 12.25 -20.10
N GLY A 108 -8.38 11.90 -21.27
CA GLY A 108 -9.11 12.02 -22.53
C GLY A 108 -10.32 11.10 -22.46
N GLN A 109 -11.51 11.69 -22.53
CA GLN A 109 -12.76 10.95 -22.68
C GLN A 109 -12.65 10.11 -23.94
N GLU A 110 -12.47 8.79 -23.78
CA GLU A 110 -12.89 7.69 -24.66
C GLU A 110 -12.00 6.46 -24.35
N GLN A 111 -12.61 5.38 -23.85
CA GLN A 111 -12.03 4.07 -23.49
C GLN A 111 -11.62 3.85 -22.02
N SER A 112 -12.60 3.88 -21.11
CA SER A 112 -12.46 3.58 -19.68
C SER A 112 -12.47 2.09 -19.29
N GLY A 113 -12.49 1.13 -20.24
CA GLY A 113 -12.89 -0.26 -19.93
C GLY A 113 -11.78 -1.25 -19.51
N GLN A 114 -10.51 -1.03 -19.88
CA GLN A 114 -9.47 -2.07 -19.78
C GLN A 114 -8.24 -1.68 -18.93
N ILE A 115 -8.08 -0.41 -18.57
CA ILE A 115 -6.87 0.08 -17.86
C ILE A 115 -6.96 -0.15 -16.34
N GLN A 116 -8.17 -0.28 -15.81
CA GLN A 116 -8.42 -0.50 -14.38
C GLN A 116 -7.85 -1.85 -13.88
N GLU A 117 -7.69 -2.83 -14.77
CA GLU A 117 -7.22 -4.19 -14.45
C GLU A 117 -5.69 -4.28 -14.32
N VAL A 118 -4.94 -3.52 -15.13
CA VAL A 118 -3.46 -3.54 -15.14
C VAL A 118 -2.85 -2.68 -14.02
N GLY A 119 -3.54 -1.61 -13.62
CA GLY A 119 -3.10 -0.74 -12.52
C GLY A 119 -3.15 -1.41 -11.15
N TYR A 120 -4.12 -2.31 -10.92
CA TYR A 120 -4.32 -2.98 -9.64
C TYR A 120 -3.22 -4.00 -9.34
N SER A 121 -2.78 -4.81 -10.31
CA SER A 121 -1.72 -5.81 -10.08
C SER A 121 -0.37 -5.14 -9.79
N LEU A 122 -0.02 -4.10 -10.55
CA LEU A 122 1.21 -3.34 -10.33
C LEU A 122 1.18 -2.59 -8.98
N TYR A 123 0.01 -2.10 -8.58
CA TYR A 123 -0.19 -1.46 -7.28
C TYR A 123 -0.05 -2.44 -6.13
N MET A 124 -0.60 -3.66 -6.25
CA MET A 124 -0.44 -4.73 -5.26
C MET A 124 1.01 -5.21 -5.15
N ASP A 125 1.72 -5.35 -6.28
CA ASP A 125 3.16 -5.66 -6.31
C ASP A 125 4.00 -4.59 -5.60
N LEU A 126 3.68 -3.31 -5.80
CA LEU A 126 4.38 -2.20 -5.14
C LEU A 126 4.07 -2.13 -3.64
N LEU A 127 2.82 -2.41 -3.25
CA LEU A 127 2.37 -2.44 -1.86
C LEU A 127 3.05 -3.58 -1.09
N GLU A 128 3.15 -4.77 -1.69
CA GLU A 128 3.76 -5.95 -1.09
C GLU A 128 5.28 -5.77 -0.90
N ARG A 129 5.95 -5.17 -1.89
CA ARG A 129 7.37 -4.78 -1.79
C ARG A 129 7.62 -3.77 -0.66
N ALA A 130 6.72 -2.80 -0.51
CA ALA A 130 6.82 -1.79 0.56
C ALA A 130 6.55 -2.38 1.95
N ILE A 131 5.63 -3.33 2.08
CA ILE A 131 5.33 -4.04 3.34
C ILE A 131 6.51 -4.92 3.77
N THR A 132 7.16 -5.60 2.82
CA THR A 132 8.34 -6.44 3.08
C THR A 132 9.53 -5.62 3.57
N ALA A 133 9.76 -4.44 2.97
CA ALA A 133 10.83 -3.53 3.37
C ALA A 133 10.63 -2.94 4.78
N LEU A 134 9.39 -2.81 5.25
CA LEU A 134 9.06 -2.22 6.56
C LEU A 134 9.09 -3.24 7.71
N LYS A 135 8.95 -4.55 7.45
CA LYS A 135 8.98 -5.60 8.49
C LYS A 135 10.38 -5.90 9.04
N ILE A 136 11.44 -5.51 8.33
CA ILE A 136 12.78 -6.09 8.54
C ILE A 136 13.75 -5.03 9.07
N GLY A 137 13.68 -4.78 10.38
CA GLY A 137 14.72 -4.08 11.14
C GLY A 137 15.91 -4.97 11.56
N LYS A 138 16.09 -6.15 10.94
CA LYS A 138 17.22 -7.09 11.16
C LYS A 138 17.51 -7.86 9.85
N MET A 139 18.78 -8.09 9.51
CA MET A 139 19.21 -8.73 8.24
C MET A 139 18.30 -9.89 7.79
N PRO A 140 17.88 -9.94 6.50
CA PRO A 140 17.03 -11.01 6.00
C PRO A 140 17.77 -12.35 6.04
N GLU A 141 17.15 -13.37 6.63
CA GLU A 141 17.38 -14.74 6.17
C GLU A 141 16.68 -14.84 4.81
N PHE A 142 17.47 -14.81 3.74
CA PHE A 142 17.03 -14.76 2.34
C PHE A 142 16.36 -16.06 1.82
N ASP A 143 16.21 -17.08 2.66
CA ASP A 143 15.79 -18.44 2.24
C ASP A 143 14.44 -18.92 2.80
N ARG A 144 13.64 -18.04 3.43
CA ARG A 144 12.23 -18.38 3.71
C ARG A 144 11.33 -17.73 2.65
N PRO A 145 10.71 -18.51 1.73
CA PRO A 145 9.66 -17.96 0.89
C PRO A 145 8.58 -17.35 1.80
N LEU A 146 8.09 -16.15 1.43
CA LEU A 146 6.92 -15.57 2.10
C LEU A 146 5.84 -16.64 2.14
N GLU A 147 5.40 -17.05 3.34
CA GLU A 147 4.16 -17.79 3.48
C GLU A 147 3.04 -16.83 3.08
N ASN A 148 2.68 -16.83 1.80
CA ASN A 148 1.52 -16.14 1.29
C ASN A 148 0.30 -16.72 2.03
N GLY A 149 -0.27 -15.95 2.98
CA GLY A 149 -1.50 -16.35 3.66
C GLY A 149 -2.63 -16.62 2.66
N ALA A 150 -3.66 -17.34 3.11
CA ALA A 150 -4.80 -17.79 2.33
C ALA A 150 -5.33 -16.71 1.37
N GLU A 151 -5.41 -17.07 0.09
CA GLU A 151 -6.05 -16.26 -0.94
C GLU A 151 -7.55 -16.61 -0.99
N ILE A 152 -8.44 -15.63 -0.81
CA ILE A 152 -9.90 -15.86 -0.83
C ILE A 152 -10.53 -15.02 -1.93
N ASP A 153 -11.18 -15.68 -2.88
CA ASP A 153 -12.02 -15.06 -3.91
C ASP A 153 -13.46 -15.56 -3.78
N LEU A 154 -14.39 -14.65 -3.48
CA LEU A 154 -15.83 -14.93 -3.36
C LEU A 154 -16.66 -14.31 -4.49
N ARG A 155 -16.01 -13.69 -5.48
CA ARG A 155 -16.68 -12.95 -6.58
C ARG A 155 -17.70 -11.94 -6.06
N ILE A 156 -17.33 -11.22 -4.99
CA ILE A 156 -18.11 -10.12 -4.43
C ILE A 156 -17.22 -8.88 -4.31
N PRO A 157 -17.77 -7.66 -4.49
CA PRO A 157 -17.03 -6.44 -4.23
C PRO A 157 -16.58 -6.40 -2.76
N ALA A 158 -15.28 -6.22 -2.54
CA ALA A 158 -14.67 -6.16 -1.23
C ALA A 158 -13.65 -5.01 -1.21
N LEU A 159 -14.15 -3.82 -0.93
CA LEU A 159 -13.37 -2.58 -0.98
C LEU A 159 -14.01 -1.53 -0.07
N ILE A 160 -13.22 -0.56 0.35
CA ILE A 160 -13.69 0.67 0.98
C ILE A 160 -14.08 1.64 -0.16
N PRO A 161 -15.37 1.98 -0.31
CA PRO A 161 -15.82 2.89 -1.36
C PRO A 161 -15.32 4.32 -1.17
N ASP A 162 -15.19 5.07 -2.27
CA ASP A 162 -14.76 6.47 -2.27
C ASP A 162 -15.84 7.44 -1.77
N ASP A 163 -17.11 7.09 -1.96
CA ASP A 163 -18.26 7.81 -1.40
C ASP A 163 -18.34 7.66 0.14
N TYR A 164 -17.89 6.53 0.68
CA TYR A 164 -17.82 6.29 2.12
C TYR A 164 -16.60 6.92 2.77
N LEU A 165 -15.43 6.82 2.12
CA LEU A 165 -14.19 7.39 2.63
C LEU A 165 -13.41 8.03 1.46
N PRO A 166 -13.61 9.34 1.22
CA PRO A 166 -13.02 10.03 0.07
C PRO A 166 -11.51 10.19 0.17
N ASP A 167 -10.97 10.34 1.38
CA ASP A 167 -9.53 10.54 1.60
C ASP A 167 -8.75 9.25 1.26
N VAL A 168 -7.96 9.32 0.19
CA VAL A 168 -7.19 8.17 -0.30
C VAL A 168 -6.17 7.72 0.73
N HIS A 169 -5.53 8.64 1.46
CA HIS A 169 -4.48 8.31 2.42
C HIS A 169 -5.04 7.55 3.63
N GLU A 170 -6.14 8.03 4.20
CA GLU A 170 -6.87 7.34 5.26
C GLU A 170 -7.35 5.97 4.81
N ARG A 171 -7.83 5.85 3.56
CA ARG A 171 -8.28 4.58 2.99
C ARG A 171 -7.16 3.55 2.94
N LEU A 172 -5.96 3.96 2.53
CA LEU A 172 -4.79 3.10 2.49
C LEU A 172 -4.32 2.69 3.88
N LEU A 173 -4.37 3.60 4.85
CA LEU A 173 -4.07 3.28 6.24
C LEU A 173 -5.04 2.22 6.78
N LEU A 174 -6.34 2.36 6.48
CA LEU A 174 -7.36 1.40 6.89
C LEU A 174 -7.16 0.05 6.21
N TYR A 175 -6.91 -0.02 4.89
CA TYR A 175 -6.58 -1.28 4.22
C TYR A 175 -5.39 -1.99 4.88
N LYS A 176 -4.33 -1.24 5.23
CA LYS A 176 -3.16 -1.80 5.92
C LYS A 176 -3.52 -2.34 7.31
N ARG A 177 -4.36 -1.62 8.06
CA ARG A 177 -4.81 -2.05 9.40
C ARG A 177 -5.70 -3.28 9.32
N ILE A 178 -6.63 -3.34 8.37
CA ILE A 178 -7.51 -4.48 8.12
C ILE A 178 -6.67 -5.71 7.75
N ALA A 179 -5.82 -5.61 6.72
CA ALA A 179 -4.99 -6.72 6.25
C ALA A 179 -3.94 -7.18 7.28
N GLY A 180 -3.55 -6.30 8.20
CA GLY A 180 -2.58 -6.58 9.26
C GLY A 180 -3.20 -6.95 10.62
N ALA A 181 -4.52 -7.11 10.71
CA ALA A 181 -5.18 -7.50 11.95
C ALA A 181 -4.71 -8.91 12.37
N PRO A 182 -4.23 -9.10 13.61
CA PRO A 182 -3.71 -10.40 14.07
C PRO A 182 -4.81 -11.40 14.41
N ASP A 183 -5.99 -10.92 14.79
CA ASP A 183 -7.11 -11.72 15.28
C ASP A 183 -8.46 -11.03 14.97
N ALA A 184 -9.54 -11.79 15.20
CA ALA A 184 -10.90 -11.34 14.95
C ALA A 184 -11.33 -10.19 15.89
N ASP A 185 -10.83 -10.14 17.13
CA ASP A 185 -11.18 -9.11 18.11
C ASP A 185 -10.65 -7.73 17.67
N ILE A 186 -9.39 -7.67 17.22
CA ILE A 186 -8.79 -6.44 16.68
C ILE A 186 -9.50 -6.01 15.40
N LEU A 187 -9.87 -6.96 14.54
CA LEU A 187 -10.61 -6.67 13.33
C LEU A 187 -12.00 -6.10 13.64
N GLN A 188 -12.69 -6.65 14.64
CA GLN A 188 -13.99 -6.16 15.11
C GLN A 188 -13.87 -4.77 15.74
N ASN A 189 -12.85 -4.52 16.55
CA ASN A 189 -12.60 -3.19 17.11
C ASN A 189 -12.35 -2.14 16.01
N LEU A 190 -11.63 -2.51 14.95
CA LEU A 190 -11.42 -1.65 13.80
C LEU A 190 -12.74 -1.39 13.05
N GLN A 191 -13.60 -2.39 12.95
CA GLN A 191 -14.93 -2.24 12.36
C GLN A 191 -15.79 -1.24 13.15
N VAL A 192 -15.81 -1.34 14.48
CA VAL A 192 -16.51 -0.40 15.37
C VAL A 192 -15.94 1.01 15.24
N GLU A 193 -14.61 1.16 15.26
CA GLU A 193 -13.95 2.46 15.04
C GLU A 193 -14.37 3.09 13.71
N MET A 194 -14.43 2.29 12.63
CA MET A 194 -14.88 2.79 11.33
C MET A 194 -16.34 3.23 11.37
N ILE A 195 -17.21 2.51 12.08
CA ILE A 195 -18.62 2.88 12.22
C ILE A 195 -18.78 4.19 13.00
N ASP A 196 -18.06 4.33 14.11
CA ASP A 196 -18.13 5.52 14.96
C ASP A 196 -17.61 6.77 14.24
N ARG A 197 -16.59 6.61 13.38
CA ARG A 197 -15.95 7.74 12.67
C ARG A 197 -16.64 8.11 11.37
N PHE A 198 -17.13 7.14 10.61
CA PHE A 198 -17.57 7.33 9.22
C PHE A 198 -19.03 6.89 8.97
N GLY A 199 -19.71 6.33 9.96
CA GLY A 199 -21.10 5.87 9.87
C GLY A 199 -21.23 4.42 9.43
N LEU A 200 -22.42 4.02 8.98
CA LEU A 200 -22.68 2.61 8.65
C LEU A 200 -21.82 2.14 7.47
N LEU A 201 -21.20 0.96 7.63
CA LEU A 201 -20.39 0.35 6.59
C LEU A 201 -21.24 -0.02 5.36
N PRO A 202 -20.86 0.46 4.15
CA PRO A 202 -21.45 -0.01 2.90
C PRO A 202 -21.21 -1.51 2.70
N GLU A 203 -22.03 -2.14 1.85
CA GLU A 203 -21.91 -3.57 1.55
C GLU A 203 -20.50 -3.99 1.11
N PRO A 204 -19.81 -3.28 0.19
CA PRO A 204 -18.45 -3.66 -0.20
C PRO A 204 -17.43 -3.58 0.95
N ALA A 205 -17.62 -2.64 1.89
CA ALA A 205 -16.74 -2.51 3.05
C ALA A 205 -17.03 -3.62 4.07
N ARG A 206 -18.31 -3.96 4.31
CA ARG A 206 -18.68 -5.12 5.14
C ARG A 206 -18.08 -6.42 4.60
N ASN A 207 -18.14 -6.62 3.27
CA ASN A 207 -17.55 -7.79 2.62
C ASN A 207 -16.03 -7.87 2.83
N LEU A 208 -15.33 -6.74 2.79
CA LEU A 208 -13.89 -6.68 3.07
C LEU A 208 -13.56 -7.18 4.48
N PHE A 209 -14.33 -6.77 5.49
CA PHE A 209 -14.16 -7.25 6.87
C PHE A 209 -14.43 -8.75 6.96
N HIS A 210 -15.54 -9.24 6.40
CA HIS A 210 -15.87 -10.66 6.44
C HIS A 210 -14.82 -11.53 5.74
N ILE A 211 -14.31 -11.12 4.57
CA ILE A 211 -13.26 -11.86 3.86
C ILE A 211 -11.97 -11.90 4.67
N THR A 212 -11.63 -10.80 5.35
CA THR A 212 -10.44 -10.74 6.21
C THR A 212 -10.57 -11.67 7.42
N GLU A 213 -11.75 -11.73 8.04
CA GLU A 213 -12.05 -12.67 9.12
C GLU A 213 -11.93 -14.13 8.66
N LEU A 214 -12.53 -14.46 7.51
CA LEU A 214 -12.42 -15.79 6.90
C LEU A 214 -10.96 -16.13 6.56
N LYS A 215 -10.16 -15.15 6.15
CA LYS A 215 -8.73 -15.33 5.90
C LYS A 215 -7.95 -15.67 7.17
N LEU A 216 -8.27 -15.06 8.30
CA LEU A 216 -7.66 -15.41 9.59
C LEU A 216 -7.96 -16.87 9.97
N LYS A 217 -9.21 -17.31 9.81
CA LYS A 217 -9.60 -18.72 10.03
C LYS A 217 -8.89 -19.66 9.05
N ALA A 218 -8.89 -19.33 7.76
CA ALA A 218 -8.26 -20.13 6.72
C ALA A 218 -6.75 -20.30 6.92
N ASN A 219 -6.06 -19.24 7.38
CA ASN A 219 -4.64 -19.30 7.73
C ASN A 219 -4.38 -20.25 8.91
N ALA A 220 -5.21 -20.20 9.96
CA ALA A 220 -5.08 -21.09 11.12
C ALA A 220 -5.23 -22.58 10.75
N LEU A 221 -6.00 -22.85 9.69
CA LEU A 221 -6.24 -24.18 9.11
C LEU A 221 -5.18 -24.58 8.07
N GLY A 222 -4.23 -23.73 7.72
CA GLY A 222 -3.25 -24.02 6.67
C GLY A 222 -3.87 -24.14 5.27
N ILE A 223 -4.96 -23.41 5.02
CA ILE A 223 -5.57 -23.32 3.69
C ILE A 223 -4.81 -22.30 2.84
N ARG A 224 -4.47 -22.67 1.61
CA ARG A 224 -3.72 -21.82 0.68
C ARG A 224 -4.62 -20.93 -0.17
N LYS A 225 -5.71 -21.49 -0.69
CA LYS A 225 -6.60 -20.76 -1.61
C LYS A 225 -8.04 -21.22 -1.49
N ILE A 226 -8.98 -20.29 -1.56
CA ILE A 226 -10.42 -20.51 -1.61
C ILE A 226 -10.99 -19.70 -2.78
N ASP A 227 -11.70 -20.35 -3.69
CA ASP A 227 -12.39 -19.73 -4.85
C ASP A 227 -13.83 -20.19 -4.87
N PHE A 228 -14.77 -19.31 -4.52
CA PHE A 228 -16.20 -19.57 -4.49
C PHE A 228 -16.93 -18.63 -5.45
N GLY A 229 -17.80 -19.21 -6.27
CA GLY A 229 -18.75 -18.49 -7.12
C GLY A 229 -20.17 -18.97 -6.92
N GLU A 230 -21.07 -18.60 -7.84
CA GLU A 230 -22.50 -18.86 -7.72
C GLU A 230 -22.89 -20.34 -7.70
N LYS A 231 -22.06 -21.23 -8.26
CA LYS A 231 -22.35 -22.66 -8.40
C LYS A 231 -21.47 -23.55 -7.51
N GLY A 232 -20.81 -22.95 -6.54
CA GLY A 232 -19.84 -23.65 -5.70
C GLY A 232 -18.43 -23.10 -5.87
N GLY A 233 -17.45 -23.89 -5.46
CA GLY A 233 -16.08 -23.42 -5.37
C GLY A 233 -15.07 -24.53 -5.09
N ARG A 234 -13.85 -24.12 -4.79
CA ARG A 234 -12.73 -25.00 -4.42
C ARG A 234 -11.98 -24.44 -3.24
N ILE A 235 -11.59 -25.33 -2.33
CA ILE A 235 -10.68 -25.08 -1.23
C ILE A 235 -9.41 -25.88 -1.52
N LEU A 236 -8.28 -25.18 -1.58
CA LEU A 236 -6.95 -25.71 -1.77
C LEU A 236 -6.20 -25.64 -0.45
N PHE A 237 -5.85 -26.80 0.08
CA PHE A 237 -5.06 -26.93 1.30
C PHE A 237 -3.57 -26.71 1.00
N GLY A 238 -2.82 -26.24 2.00
CA GLY A 238 -1.36 -26.13 1.94
C GLY A 238 -0.68 -27.50 1.96
N LEU A 239 0.66 -27.50 1.96
CA LEU A 239 1.45 -28.72 2.06
C LEU A 239 1.34 -29.38 3.44
N GLU A 240 1.16 -28.57 4.49
CA GLU A 240 0.94 -28.98 5.87
C GLU A 240 -0.36 -28.35 6.38
N PRO A 241 -1.54 -28.86 5.98
CA PRO A 241 -2.80 -28.35 6.48
C PRO A 241 -2.94 -28.67 7.95
N ASN A 242 -3.33 -27.67 8.74
CA ASN A 242 -3.68 -27.84 10.14
C ASN A 242 -5.18 -28.17 10.27
N VAL A 243 -5.60 -29.20 9.54
CA VAL A 243 -6.99 -29.67 9.50
C VAL A 243 -7.00 -31.16 9.75
N ASP A 244 -7.93 -31.59 10.61
CA ASP A 244 -8.15 -33.01 10.84
C ASP A 244 -8.72 -33.67 9.57
N VAL A 245 -8.00 -34.67 9.05
CA VAL A 245 -8.41 -35.43 7.87
C VAL A 245 -9.75 -36.11 8.12
N GLU A 246 -10.05 -36.52 9.35
CA GLU A 246 -11.34 -37.12 9.69
C GLU A 246 -12.51 -36.15 9.48
N LYS A 247 -12.33 -34.86 9.80
CA LYS A 247 -13.35 -33.82 9.56
C LYS A 247 -13.58 -33.59 8.06
N ILE A 248 -12.52 -33.59 7.26
CA ILE A 248 -12.64 -33.45 5.80
C ILE A 248 -13.40 -34.66 5.22
N VAL A 249 -13.08 -35.87 5.68
CA VAL A 249 -13.75 -37.10 5.23
C VAL A 249 -15.20 -37.11 5.67
N ALA A 250 -15.51 -36.72 6.91
CA ALA A 250 -16.87 -36.61 7.43
C ALA A 250 -17.71 -35.64 6.60
N LEU A 251 -17.17 -34.44 6.30
CA LEU A 251 -17.85 -33.45 5.47
C LEU A 251 -18.23 -34.01 4.08
N VAL A 252 -17.34 -34.80 3.46
CA VAL A 252 -17.59 -35.44 2.17
C VAL A 252 -18.59 -36.61 2.28
N GLN A 253 -18.59 -37.34 3.40
CA GLN A 253 -19.51 -38.47 3.63
C GLN A 253 -20.93 -38.02 3.99
N ASP A 254 -21.06 -36.92 4.74
CA ASP A 254 -22.34 -36.38 5.19
C ASP A 254 -23.12 -35.76 4.01
N GLU A 255 -22.44 -35.01 3.13
CA GLU A 255 -23.06 -34.41 1.94
C GLU A 255 -22.27 -34.70 0.64
N PRO A 256 -22.26 -35.94 0.14
CA PRO A 256 -21.45 -36.35 -1.02
C PRO A 256 -21.92 -35.73 -2.36
N LYS A 257 -23.12 -35.14 -2.38
CA LYS A 257 -23.63 -34.36 -3.52
C LYS A 257 -23.06 -32.94 -3.55
N VAL A 258 -22.67 -32.42 -2.39
CA VAL A 258 -22.22 -31.04 -2.19
C VAL A 258 -20.70 -30.99 -2.12
N TYR A 259 -20.07 -31.89 -1.37
CA TYR A 259 -18.61 -31.91 -1.23
C TYR A 259 -18.00 -33.08 -2.00
N LYS A 260 -16.93 -32.80 -2.75
CA LYS A 260 -16.16 -33.82 -3.45
C LYS A 260 -14.67 -33.57 -3.23
N LEU A 261 -13.97 -34.63 -2.83
CA LEU A 261 -12.51 -34.60 -2.78
C LEU A 261 -11.96 -34.65 -4.21
N GLU A 262 -11.17 -33.65 -4.62
CA GLU A 262 -10.48 -33.60 -5.92
C GLU A 262 -8.97 -33.75 -5.69
N GLY A 263 -8.48 -34.98 -5.57
CA GLY A 263 -7.07 -35.26 -5.26
C GLY A 263 -6.80 -35.35 -3.76
N SER A 264 -5.57 -35.10 -3.33
CA SER A 264 -5.15 -35.17 -1.92
C SER A 264 -5.20 -33.83 -1.19
N ASP A 265 -5.26 -32.71 -1.92
CA ASP A 265 -5.08 -31.35 -1.40
C ASP A 265 -6.25 -30.42 -1.71
N LYS A 266 -7.35 -30.92 -2.31
CA LYS A 266 -8.47 -30.07 -2.75
C LYS A 266 -9.82 -30.66 -2.41
N VAL A 267 -10.69 -29.79 -1.94
CA VAL A 267 -12.12 -30.06 -1.79
C VAL A 267 -12.88 -29.14 -2.73
N ARG A 268 -13.71 -29.74 -3.57
CA ARG A 268 -14.68 -29.05 -4.41
C ARG A 268 -16.03 -28.99 -3.71
N VAL A 269 -16.61 -27.81 -3.68
CA VAL A 269 -17.94 -27.53 -3.18
C VAL A 269 -18.86 -27.30 -4.38
N ILE A 270 -20.00 -27.97 -4.41
CA ILE A 270 -21.03 -27.91 -5.45
C ILE A 270 -22.33 -27.54 -4.75
N LYS A 271 -22.50 -26.25 -4.51
CA LYS A 271 -23.68 -25.66 -3.86
C LYS A 271 -24.03 -24.39 -4.59
N GLU A 272 -25.31 -24.21 -4.91
CA GLU A 272 -25.79 -22.98 -5.51
C GLU A 272 -25.84 -21.90 -4.43
N MET A 273 -25.15 -20.78 -4.67
CA MET A 273 -24.93 -19.68 -3.72
C MET A 273 -25.12 -18.35 -4.45
N SER A 274 -26.38 -17.96 -4.61
CA SER A 274 -26.77 -16.81 -5.44
C SER A 274 -26.34 -15.47 -4.83
N GLY A 275 -26.33 -15.36 -3.50
CA GLY A 275 -25.99 -14.14 -2.78
C GLY A 275 -24.54 -14.07 -2.29
N GLY A 276 -23.98 -12.86 -2.23
CA GLY A 276 -22.66 -12.62 -1.63
C GLY A 276 -22.61 -12.95 -0.14
N GLU A 277 -23.61 -12.50 0.62
CA GLU A 277 -23.75 -12.83 2.05
C GLU A 277 -23.92 -14.34 2.28
N GLU A 278 -24.62 -15.03 1.37
CA GLU A 278 -24.78 -16.48 1.41
C GLU A 278 -23.43 -17.20 1.20
N ARG A 279 -22.62 -16.74 0.25
CA ARG A 279 -21.26 -17.27 0.02
C ARG A 279 -20.35 -17.09 1.23
N VAL A 280 -20.36 -15.90 1.84
CA VAL A 280 -19.60 -15.61 3.08
C VAL A 280 -20.04 -16.53 4.21
N LYS A 281 -21.35 -16.67 4.41
CA LYS A 281 -21.91 -17.50 5.48
C LYS A 281 -21.55 -18.97 5.31
N ILE A 282 -21.75 -19.53 4.12
CA ILE A 282 -21.45 -20.94 3.83
C ILE A 282 -19.95 -21.21 3.99
N LEU A 283 -19.09 -20.31 3.52
CA LEU A 283 -17.66 -20.48 3.72
C LEU A 283 -17.30 -20.43 5.22
N GLY A 284 -17.90 -19.52 5.99
CA GLY A 284 -17.75 -19.48 7.45
C GLY A 284 -18.12 -20.80 8.12
N GLU A 285 -19.29 -21.36 7.79
CA GLU A 285 -19.76 -22.65 8.30
C GLU A 285 -18.79 -23.80 7.97
N ILE A 286 -18.24 -23.81 6.75
CA ILE A 286 -17.25 -24.81 6.33
C ILE A 286 -15.96 -24.66 7.16
N LEU A 287 -15.44 -23.45 7.29
CA LEU A 287 -14.21 -23.21 8.06
C LEU A 287 -14.39 -23.54 9.54
N ASP A 288 -15.55 -23.23 10.12
CA ASP A 288 -15.87 -23.54 11.52
C ASP A 288 -16.02 -25.06 11.75
N HIS A 289 -16.50 -25.81 10.76
CA HIS A 289 -16.53 -27.27 10.82
C HIS A 289 -15.12 -27.89 10.73
N LEU A 290 -14.20 -27.24 10.01
CA LEU A 290 -12.83 -27.71 9.81
C LEU A 290 -11.88 -27.33 10.96
N SER A 291 -12.16 -26.24 11.69
CA SER A 291 -11.47 -25.84 12.93
C SER A 291 -11.77 -26.78 14.08
#